data_AF-A0A8J6GX55-F1
#
_entry.id   AF-A0A8J6GX55-F1
#
_cell.length_a   1.000
_cell.length_b   1.000
_cell.length_c   1.000
_cell.angle_alpha   90.00
_cell.angle_beta   90.00
_cell.angle_gamma   90.00
#
_symmetry.space_group_name_H-M   'P 1'
#
loop_
_entity.id
_entity.type
_entity.pdbx_description
1 polymer ?
#
loop_
_entity_poly.entity_id
_entity_poly.type
_entity_poly.pdbx_seq_one_letter_code
_entity_poly.pdbx_strand_id
1 'polypeptide(L)'
;MESGLSQAFQEEFICIICRSYFTDPVTISCGHSFCRACLHLSWEDSLLPVQCPTCREPCQQKDFRTSIVLKNLVSIARQASLMKYLSSEENKCVIHKEIKGIFCMENRIYLCQLCSDSHEHRGHRHCPIEAAAEDQMERLLKQMESIWNKIHQNEENLEAEKRMISLWKNCLILREQKKRAEYRTYYPDLSEQEEEDIECIKEEGNYYLEKLMESEAMIVQKGKELTDMYQELMAMSQEPYVVLLQDFDDVFRRSESIQLIKPMAMKPELYVRALSGLD
;
A
#
# COMPACT_ATOMS: atom_id res chain seq x y z
N MET A 1 30.81 -23.26 20.75
CA MET A 1 31.22 -22.55 19.52
C MET A 1 30.07 -21.64 19.14
N GLU A 2 30.19 -20.34 19.40
CA GLU A 2 29.20 -19.35 18.96
C GLU A 2 29.31 -19.19 17.44
N SER A 3 28.56 -20.00 16.70
CA SER A 3 28.38 -19.87 15.26
C SER A 3 27.32 -18.80 14.98
N GLY A 4 27.58 -17.56 15.41
CA GLY A 4 26.83 -16.40 14.96
C GLY A 4 27.41 -15.88 13.64
N LEU A 5 26.57 -15.36 12.75
CA LEU A 5 27.07 -14.56 11.62
C LEU A 5 27.86 -13.36 12.17
N SER A 6 29.00 -13.05 11.57
CA SER A 6 29.79 -11.89 12.00
C SER A 6 29.00 -10.60 11.75
N GLN A 7 29.15 -9.60 12.63
CA GLN A 7 28.47 -8.32 12.50
C GLN A 7 28.75 -7.65 11.14
N ALA A 8 30.00 -7.71 10.67
CA ALA A 8 30.40 -7.22 9.36
C ALA A 8 29.63 -7.90 8.20
N PHE A 9 29.26 -9.18 8.34
CA PHE A 9 28.48 -9.88 7.32
C PHE A 9 26.99 -9.55 7.38
N GLN A 10 26.46 -9.19 8.56
CA GLN A 10 25.08 -8.75 8.71
C GLN A 10 24.85 -7.36 8.08
N GLU A 11 25.85 -6.50 8.07
CA GLU A 11 25.79 -5.17 7.45
C GLU A 11 25.57 -5.22 5.93
N GLU A 12 26.04 -6.28 5.26
CA GLU A 12 25.81 -6.52 3.83
C GLU A 12 24.34 -6.78 3.46
N PHE A 13 23.49 -7.03 4.45
CA PHE A 13 22.06 -7.30 4.27
C PHE A 13 21.17 -6.09 4.57
N ILE A 14 21.77 -4.91 4.74
CA ILE A 14 21.08 -3.67 5.07
C ILE A 14 20.77 -2.87 3.80
N CYS A 15 19.52 -2.44 3.67
CA CYS A 15 19.13 -1.51 2.63
C CYS A 15 19.62 -0.09 2.95
N ILE A 16 20.29 0.57 2.00
CA ILE A 16 20.80 1.93 2.18
C ILE A 16 19.70 2.99 2.39
N ILE A 17 18.48 2.73 1.93
CA ILE A 17 17.36 3.66 2.01
C ILE A 17 16.73 3.62 3.41
N CYS A 18 16.21 2.46 3.84
CA CYS A 18 15.57 2.34 5.17
C CYS A 18 16.54 2.03 6.31
N ARG A 19 17.81 1.70 6.02
CA ARG A 19 18.85 1.34 6.99
C ARG A 19 18.47 0.17 7.91
N SER A 20 17.62 -0.73 7.42
CA SER A 20 17.26 -1.99 8.06
C SER A 20 17.53 -3.16 7.12
N TYR A 21 17.43 -4.39 7.63
CA TYR A 21 17.54 -5.60 6.82
C TYR A 21 16.59 -5.56 5.62
N PHE A 22 17.04 -6.04 4.47
CA PHE A 22 16.22 -6.04 3.26
C PHE A 22 14.86 -6.73 3.48
N THR A 23 13.79 -6.00 3.21
CA THR A 23 12.44 -6.54 3.07
C THR A 23 12.14 -6.68 1.58
N ASP A 24 11.85 -7.91 1.13
CA ASP A 24 11.66 -8.24 -0.29
C ASP A 24 12.75 -7.63 -1.19
N PRO A 25 14.01 -8.08 -1.03
CA PRO A 25 15.15 -7.49 -1.74
C PRO A 25 15.00 -7.65 -3.25
N VAL A 26 15.23 -6.56 -3.96
CA VAL A 26 15.30 -6.54 -5.42
C VAL A 26 16.65 -6.01 -5.87
N THR A 27 17.22 -6.60 -6.91
CA THR A 27 18.47 -6.15 -7.52
C THR A 27 18.16 -5.52 -8.86
N ILE A 28 18.57 -4.27 -9.05
CA ILE A 28 18.36 -3.53 -10.30
C ILE A 28 19.52 -3.72 -11.27
N SER A 29 19.39 -3.24 -12.51
CA SER A 29 20.35 -3.49 -13.61
C SER A 29 21.82 -3.15 -13.30
N CYS A 30 22.07 -2.14 -12.46
CA CYS A 30 23.43 -1.76 -12.04
C CYS A 30 24.03 -2.66 -10.95
N GLY A 31 23.30 -3.69 -10.48
CA GLY A 31 23.75 -4.65 -9.47
C GLY A 31 23.47 -4.25 -8.02
N HIS A 32 23.00 -3.03 -7.75
CA HIS A 32 22.62 -2.62 -6.40
C HIS A 32 21.28 -3.21 -5.95
N SER A 33 21.18 -3.52 -4.66
CA SER A 33 19.98 -4.11 -4.06
C SER A 33 19.29 -3.18 -3.07
N PHE A 34 17.96 -3.24 -3.05
CA PHE A 34 17.09 -2.41 -2.23
C PHE A 34 15.87 -3.20 -1.79
N CYS A 35 15.17 -2.76 -0.73
CA CYS A 35 13.81 -3.25 -0.49
C CYS A 35 12.92 -2.78 -1.64
N ARG A 36 12.02 -3.65 -2.14
CA ARG A 36 11.05 -3.24 -3.19
C ARG A 36 10.30 -1.97 -2.83
N ALA A 37 9.78 -1.91 -1.59
CA ALA A 37 9.05 -0.75 -1.08
C ALA A 37 9.90 0.54 -1.07
N CYS A 38 11.19 0.42 -0.75
CA CYS A 38 12.09 1.58 -0.78
C CYS A 38 12.28 2.13 -2.20
N LEU A 39 12.38 1.27 -3.21
CA LEU A 39 12.46 1.72 -4.61
C LEU A 39 11.16 2.34 -5.09
N HIS A 40 10.03 1.71 -4.79
CA HIS A 40 8.70 2.22 -5.12
C HIS A 40 8.51 3.66 -4.62
N LEU A 41 8.74 3.90 -3.33
CA LEU A 41 8.61 5.23 -2.73
C LEU A 41 9.67 6.22 -3.24
N SER A 42 10.90 5.75 -3.52
CA SER A 42 11.95 6.64 -4.05
C SER A 42 11.67 7.11 -5.49
N TRP A 43 10.84 6.37 -6.23
CA TRP A 43 10.57 6.61 -7.65
C TRP A 43 9.19 7.19 -7.92
N GLU A 44 8.33 7.33 -6.92
CA GLU A 44 6.93 7.78 -7.02
C GLU A 44 6.79 9.13 -7.76
N ASP A 45 7.65 10.11 -7.45
CA ASP A 45 7.62 11.44 -8.07
C ASP A 45 8.69 11.66 -9.18
N SER A 46 9.42 10.62 -9.57
CA SER A 46 10.57 10.78 -10.46
C SER A 46 10.19 10.76 -11.95
N LEU A 47 10.61 11.78 -12.69
CA LEU A 47 10.55 11.77 -14.17
C LEU A 47 11.47 10.68 -14.72
N LEU A 48 10.98 9.90 -15.70
CA LEU A 48 11.76 8.86 -16.35
C LEU A 48 12.94 9.44 -17.15
N PRO A 49 14.11 8.77 -17.19
CA PRO A 49 14.41 7.48 -16.55
C PRO A 49 14.75 7.64 -15.06
N VAL A 50 14.22 6.75 -14.23
CA VAL A 50 14.55 6.65 -12.81
C VAL A 50 16.02 6.29 -12.61
N GLN A 51 16.64 6.76 -11.55
CA GLN A 51 18.07 6.56 -11.27
C GLN A 51 18.27 5.63 -10.07
N CYS A 52 19.38 4.88 -10.08
CA CYS A 52 19.82 4.12 -8.93
C CYS A 52 20.11 5.05 -7.73
N PRO A 53 19.48 4.84 -6.55
CA PRO A 53 19.74 5.66 -5.37
C PRO A 53 21.21 5.66 -4.89
N THR A 54 21.99 4.64 -5.27
CA THR A 54 23.40 4.50 -4.88
C THR A 54 24.37 5.10 -5.91
N CYS A 55 24.34 4.61 -7.16
CA CYS A 55 25.32 5.00 -8.18
C CYS A 55 24.78 6.01 -9.22
N ARG A 56 23.49 6.36 -9.16
CA ARG A 56 22.79 7.25 -10.10
C ARG A 56 22.73 6.77 -11.55
N GLU A 57 23.12 5.54 -11.82
CA GLU A 57 22.95 4.96 -13.15
C GLU A 57 21.46 4.92 -13.53
N PRO A 58 21.10 5.30 -14.78
CA PRO A 58 19.73 5.21 -15.26
C PRO A 58 19.23 3.77 -15.24
N CYS A 59 18.04 3.57 -14.71
CA CYS A 59 17.35 2.30 -14.67
C CYS A 59 16.10 2.38 -15.55
N GLN A 60 15.96 1.42 -16.47
CA GLN A 60 14.76 1.28 -17.31
C GLN A 60 13.82 0.17 -16.82
N GLN A 61 14.22 -0.54 -15.76
CA GLN A 61 13.48 -1.68 -15.23
C GLN A 61 12.26 -1.19 -14.45
N LYS A 62 11.06 -1.58 -14.92
CA LYS A 62 9.79 -1.33 -14.21
C LYS A 62 9.37 -2.51 -13.33
N ASP A 63 9.67 -3.73 -13.78
CA ASP A 63 9.32 -4.96 -13.06
C ASP A 63 10.53 -5.52 -12.33
N PHE A 64 10.54 -5.37 -11.00
CA PHE A 64 11.57 -5.96 -10.18
C PHE A 64 11.26 -7.41 -9.84
N ARG A 65 12.26 -8.28 -9.96
CA ARG A 65 12.19 -9.63 -9.42
C ARG A 65 12.90 -9.66 -8.07
N THR A 66 12.30 -10.34 -7.11
CA THR A 66 12.90 -10.57 -5.80
C THR A 66 14.17 -11.40 -5.97
N SER A 67 15.26 -10.93 -5.37
CA SER A 67 16.50 -11.67 -5.23
C SER A 67 16.31 -12.76 -4.17
N ILE A 68 15.96 -13.96 -4.61
CA ILE A 68 15.69 -15.11 -3.72
C ILE A 68 16.90 -15.42 -2.84
N VAL A 69 18.12 -15.30 -3.36
CA VAL A 69 19.35 -15.53 -2.60
C VAL A 69 19.47 -14.52 -1.46
N LEU A 70 19.31 -13.22 -1.73
CA LEU A 70 19.36 -12.20 -0.68
C LEU A 70 18.21 -12.37 0.33
N LYS A 71 17.00 -12.68 -0.14
CA LYS A 71 15.85 -12.94 0.75
C LYS A 71 16.17 -14.06 1.74
N ASN A 72 16.74 -15.17 1.26
CA ASN A 72 17.11 -16.31 2.10
C ASN A 72 18.23 -15.96 3.09
N LEU A 73 19.25 -15.22 2.65
CA LEU A 73 20.35 -14.80 3.53
C LEU A 73 19.89 -13.84 4.63
N VAL A 74 19.03 -12.88 4.29
CA VAL A 74 18.42 -11.96 5.25
C VAL A 74 17.56 -12.71 6.25
N SER A 75 16.77 -13.69 5.80
CA SER A 75 15.97 -14.58 6.66
C SER A 75 16.86 -15.27 7.71
N ILE A 76 17.98 -15.87 7.29
CA ILE A 76 18.94 -16.50 8.21
C ILE A 76 19.47 -15.48 9.24
N ALA A 77 19.82 -14.26 8.80
CA ALA A 77 20.31 -13.21 9.69
C ALA A 77 19.26 -12.76 10.72
N ARG A 78 17.99 -12.62 10.29
CA ARG A 78 16.86 -12.29 11.17
C ARG A 78 16.57 -13.42 12.17
N GLN A 79 16.59 -14.67 11.74
CA GLN A 79 16.43 -15.84 12.61
C GLN A 79 17.55 -15.97 13.65
N ALA A 80 18.81 -15.74 13.25
CA ALA A 80 19.93 -15.73 14.19
C ALA A 80 19.76 -14.63 15.27
N SER A 81 19.25 -13.46 14.86
CA SER A 81 18.96 -12.35 15.77
C SER A 81 17.82 -12.68 16.75
N LEU A 82 16.76 -13.32 16.25
CA LEU A 82 15.65 -13.83 17.05
C LEU A 82 16.13 -14.86 18.09
N MET A 83 16.93 -15.83 17.67
CA MET A 83 17.46 -16.86 18.56
C MET A 83 18.37 -16.29 19.64
N LYS A 84 19.18 -15.28 19.30
CA LYS A 84 20.00 -14.55 20.28
C LYS A 84 19.12 -13.85 21.33
N TYR A 85 18.02 -13.21 20.91
CA TYR A 85 17.07 -12.57 21.81
C TYR A 85 16.45 -13.58 22.79
N LEU A 86 15.93 -14.71 22.28
CA LEU A 86 15.26 -15.72 23.11
C LEU A 86 16.21 -16.49 24.03
N SER A 87 17.49 -16.54 23.69
CA SER A 87 18.53 -17.22 24.50
C SER A 87 18.95 -16.40 25.73
N SER A 88 18.58 -15.12 25.80
CA SER A 88 18.83 -14.29 26.98
C SER A 88 18.10 -14.83 28.21
N GLU A 89 18.70 -14.68 29.40
CA GLU A 89 18.16 -15.25 30.64
C GLU A 89 16.76 -14.73 30.97
N GLU A 90 16.47 -13.48 30.60
CA GLU A 90 15.17 -12.83 30.79
C GLU A 90 14.06 -13.46 29.95
N ASN A 91 14.41 -14.09 28.82
CA ASN A 91 13.45 -14.65 27.87
C ASN A 91 13.28 -16.18 27.99
N LYS A 92 14.03 -16.84 28.89
CA LYS A 92 13.86 -18.25 29.17
C LYS A 92 12.54 -18.54 29.88
N CYS A 93 12.08 -19.79 29.78
CA CYS A 93 10.94 -20.26 30.53
C CYS A 93 11.20 -20.14 32.03
N VAL A 94 10.30 -19.49 32.76
CA VAL A 94 10.45 -19.25 34.21
C VAL A 94 10.51 -20.57 34.98
N ILE A 95 9.70 -21.55 34.56
CA ILE A 95 9.54 -22.85 35.21
C ILE A 95 10.66 -23.81 34.81
N HIS A 96 10.85 -24.01 33.50
CA HIS A 96 11.75 -25.05 32.98
C HIS A 96 13.17 -24.56 32.70
N LYS A 97 13.42 -23.24 32.72
CA LYS A 97 14.72 -22.62 32.39
C LYS A 97 15.23 -22.93 30.98
N GLU A 98 14.33 -23.32 30.08
CA GLU A 98 14.59 -23.61 28.67
C GLU A 98 14.26 -22.42 27.76
N ILE A 99 14.86 -22.40 26.57
CA ILE A 99 14.56 -21.42 25.52
C ILE A 99 13.12 -21.61 25.03
N LYS A 100 12.40 -20.51 24.84
CA LYS A 100 11.03 -20.52 24.32
C LYS A 100 10.99 -20.55 22.79
N GLY A 101 11.44 -21.66 22.20
CA GLY A 101 11.56 -21.82 20.74
C GLY A 101 10.24 -22.15 20.00
N ILE A 102 9.12 -22.28 20.71
CA ILE A 102 7.84 -22.66 20.14
C ILE A 102 6.89 -21.48 20.21
N PHE A 103 6.15 -21.22 19.14
CA PHE A 103 5.12 -20.20 19.10
C PHE A 103 3.72 -20.83 19.17
N CYS A 104 2.89 -20.34 20.10
CA CYS A 104 1.49 -20.71 20.20
C CYS A 104 0.62 -19.74 19.40
N MET A 105 -0.06 -20.23 18.37
CA MET A 105 -0.80 -19.38 17.43
C MET A 105 -2.02 -18.71 18.07
N GLU A 106 -2.73 -19.44 18.94
CA GLU A 106 -3.97 -18.97 19.58
C GLU A 106 -3.71 -17.93 20.67
N ASN A 107 -2.64 -18.09 21.46
CA ASN A 107 -2.32 -17.17 22.55
C ASN A 107 -1.25 -16.13 22.19
N ARG A 108 -0.58 -16.28 21.03
CA ARG A 108 0.51 -15.41 20.57
C ARG A 108 1.66 -15.29 21.58
N ILE A 109 1.98 -16.40 22.27
CA ILE A 109 3.07 -16.47 23.26
C ILE A 109 4.14 -17.48 22.85
N TYR A 110 5.34 -17.28 23.38
CA TYR A 110 6.46 -18.19 23.22
C TYR A 110 6.47 -19.23 24.34
N LEU A 111 6.62 -20.50 23.97
CA LEU A 111 6.64 -21.66 24.84
C LEU A 111 7.98 -22.39 24.72
N CYS A 112 8.46 -22.97 25.81
CA CYS A 112 9.45 -24.04 25.69
C CYS A 112 8.74 -25.37 25.36
N GLN A 113 9.51 -26.41 25.04
CA GLN A 113 8.97 -27.71 24.66
C GLN A 113 8.00 -28.26 25.71
N LEU A 114 8.40 -28.22 26.98
CA LEU A 114 7.57 -28.74 28.08
C LEU A 114 6.27 -27.94 28.30
N CYS A 115 6.27 -26.62 28.04
CA CYS A 115 5.06 -25.80 28.13
C CYS A 115 4.11 -26.05 26.95
N SER A 116 4.65 -26.29 25.75
CA SER A 116 3.88 -26.69 24.57
C SER A 116 3.10 -27.99 24.82
N ASP A 117 3.70 -28.94 25.53
CA ASP A 117 3.08 -30.25 25.79
C ASP A 117 2.16 -30.25 27.03
N SER A 118 2.01 -29.10 27.69
CA SER A 118 1.18 -28.96 28.88
C SER A 118 -0.32 -29.09 28.56
N HIS A 119 -1.11 -29.43 29.57
CA HIS A 119 -2.57 -29.54 29.42
C HIS A 119 -3.21 -28.20 28.99
N GLU A 120 -2.63 -27.07 29.40
CA GLU A 120 -3.12 -25.72 29.03
C GLU A 120 -3.04 -25.47 27.52
N HIS A 121 -2.00 -25.98 26.86
CA HIS A 121 -1.75 -25.74 25.43
C HIS A 121 -2.00 -26.95 24.52
N ARG A 122 -2.44 -28.09 25.07
CA ARG A 122 -2.62 -29.35 24.35
C ARG A 122 -3.54 -29.26 23.11
N GLY A 123 -4.49 -28.33 23.12
CA GLY A 123 -5.44 -28.11 22.02
C GLY A 123 -5.05 -26.99 21.05
N HIS A 124 -3.93 -26.30 21.29
CA HIS A 124 -3.50 -25.16 20.48
C HIS A 124 -2.56 -25.61 19.36
N ARG A 125 -2.44 -24.78 18.34
CA ARG A 125 -1.52 -24.99 17.22
C ARG A 125 -0.18 -24.36 17.55
N HIS A 126 0.85 -25.18 17.44
CA HIS A 126 2.22 -24.79 17.71
C HIS A 126 3.08 -24.92 16.47
N CYS A 127 4.06 -24.04 16.34
CA CYS A 127 5.10 -24.14 15.34
C CYS A 127 6.43 -23.64 15.89
N PRO A 128 7.57 -24.06 15.29
CA PRO A 128 8.85 -23.43 15.58
C PRO A 128 8.77 -21.93 15.33
N ILE A 129 9.37 -21.13 16.21
CA ILE A 129 9.25 -19.67 16.14
C ILE A 129 9.84 -19.09 14.86
N GLU A 130 10.87 -19.72 14.30
CA GLU A 130 11.48 -19.33 13.02
C GLU A 130 10.49 -19.52 11.87
N ALA A 131 9.82 -20.68 11.83
CA ALA A 131 8.79 -20.96 10.84
C ALA A 131 7.59 -20.01 10.98
N ALA A 132 7.18 -19.72 12.22
CA ALA A 132 6.14 -18.74 12.49
C ALA A 132 6.52 -17.35 11.95
N ALA A 133 7.75 -16.91 12.20
CA ALA A 133 8.22 -15.59 11.80
C ALA A 133 8.29 -15.43 10.28
N GLU A 134 8.80 -16.44 9.56
CA GLU A 134 8.83 -16.45 8.10
C GLU A 134 7.41 -16.45 7.50
N ASP A 135 6.48 -17.21 8.09
CA ASP A 135 5.08 -17.22 7.64
C ASP A 135 4.42 -15.85 7.84
N GLN A 136 4.62 -15.19 8.99
CA GLN A 136 4.13 -13.83 9.22
C GLN A 136 4.77 -12.83 8.25
N MET A 137 6.09 -12.93 8.01
CA MET A 137 6.79 -12.06 7.07
C MET A 137 6.24 -12.23 5.65
N GLU A 138 5.98 -13.47 5.22
CA GLU A 138 5.40 -13.70 3.89
C GLU A 138 3.96 -13.19 3.78
N ARG A 139 3.14 -13.35 4.84
CA ARG A 139 1.80 -12.76 4.90
C ARG A 139 1.86 -11.23 4.82
N LEU A 140 2.81 -10.61 5.53
CA LEU A 140 3.04 -9.17 5.50
C LEU A 140 3.41 -8.71 4.08
N LEU A 141 4.35 -9.39 3.42
CA LEU A 141 4.76 -9.06 2.06
C LEU A 141 3.61 -9.17 1.05
N LYS A 142 2.80 -10.25 1.14
CA LYS A 142 1.60 -10.42 0.31
C LYS A 142 0.60 -9.28 0.52
N GLN A 143 0.44 -8.84 1.76
CA GLN A 143 -0.45 -7.73 2.07
C GLN A 143 0.09 -6.39 1.55
N MET A 144 1.40 -6.15 1.67
CA MET A 144 2.04 -4.98 1.08
C MET A 144 1.85 -4.93 -0.43
N GLU A 145 2.01 -6.06 -1.13
CA GLU A 145 1.76 -6.17 -2.57
C GLU A 145 0.29 -5.86 -2.91
N SER A 146 -0.67 -6.39 -2.14
CA SER A 146 -2.10 -6.10 -2.32
C SER A 146 -2.40 -4.60 -2.15
N ILE A 147 -1.88 -3.97 -1.10
CA ILE A 147 -2.05 -2.53 -0.85
C ILE A 147 -1.40 -1.71 -1.97
N TRP A 148 -0.20 -2.07 -2.43
CA TRP A 148 0.46 -1.41 -3.54
C TRP A 148 -0.39 -1.41 -4.82
N ASN A 149 -0.96 -2.56 -5.16
CA ASN A 149 -1.88 -2.67 -6.30
C ASN A 149 -3.12 -1.80 -6.14
N LYS A 150 -3.61 -1.61 -4.90
CA LYS A 150 -4.73 -0.72 -4.59
C LYS A 150 -4.36 0.75 -4.71
N ILE A 151 -3.15 1.15 -4.32
CA ILE A 151 -2.64 2.51 -4.54
C ILE A 151 -2.64 2.80 -6.03
N HIS A 152 -2.05 1.92 -6.84
CA HIS A 152 -2.01 2.09 -8.28
C HIS A 152 -3.40 2.16 -8.93
N GLN A 153 -4.32 1.27 -8.53
CA GLN A 153 -5.71 1.33 -8.98
C GLN A 153 -6.39 2.66 -8.60
N ASN A 154 -6.08 3.21 -7.42
CA ASN A 154 -6.63 4.48 -6.96
C ASN A 154 -6.09 5.67 -7.77
N GLU A 155 -4.82 5.63 -8.17
CA GLU A 155 -4.24 6.63 -9.09
C GLU A 155 -4.91 6.61 -10.46
N GLU A 156 -5.13 5.42 -11.04
CA GLU A 156 -5.84 5.28 -12.31
C GLU A 156 -7.27 5.83 -12.23
N ASN A 157 -7.97 5.55 -11.12
CA ASN A 157 -9.30 6.10 -10.85
C ASN A 157 -9.28 7.62 -10.72
N LEU A 158 -8.29 8.17 -10.00
CA LEU A 158 -8.14 9.62 -9.82
C LEU A 158 -7.92 10.31 -11.16
N GLU A 159 -7.08 9.75 -12.01
CA GLU A 159 -6.81 10.31 -13.34
C GLU A 159 -8.04 10.18 -14.26
N ALA A 160 -8.82 9.11 -14.14
CA ALA A 160 -10.11 8.99 -14.84
C ALA A 160 -11.11 10.05 -14.39
N GLU A 161 -11.22 10.30 -13.07
CA GLU A 161 -12.11 11.31 -12.49
C GLU A 161 -11.72 12.72 -12.94
N LYS A 162 -10.42 13.05 -12.92
CA LYS A 162 -9.88 14.32 -13.42
C LYS A 162 -10.19 14.56 -14.89
N ARG A 163 -10.02 13.53 -15.73
CA ARG A 163 -10.42 13.59 -17.14
C ARG A 163 -11.92 13.85 -17.28
N MET A 164 -12.74 13.21 -16.46
CA MET A 164 -14.19 13.40 -16.48
C MET A 164 -14.58 14.84 -16.11
N ILE A 165 -14.00 15.39 -15.04
CA ILE A 165 -14.20 16.78 -14.61
C ILE A 165 -13.84 17.74 -15.76
N SER A 166 -12.71 17.50 -16.44
CA SER A 166 -12.30 18.33 -17.58
C SER A 166 -13.29 18.24 -18.75
N LEU A 167 -13.76 17.03 -19.09
CA LEU A 167 -14.75 16.83 -20.16
C LEU A 167 -16.07 17.54 -19.82
N TRP A 168 -16.52 17.45 -18.57
CA TRP A 168 -17.74 18.10 -18.12
C TRP A 168 -17.68 19.61 -18.25
N LYS A 169 -16.60 20.23 -17.76
CA LYS A 169 -16.38 21.68 -17.92
C LYS A 169 -16.46 22.11 -19.38
N ASN A 170 -15.85 21.34 -20.29
CA ASN A 170 -15.93 21.60 -21.72
C ASN A 170 -17.35 21.44 -22.28
N CYS A 171 -18.08 20.40 -21.87
CA CYS A 171 -19.48 20.19 -22.27
C CYS A 171 -20.40 21.32 -21.83
N LEU A 172 -20.22 21.84 -20.61
CA LEU A 172 -21.00 22.99 -20.11
C LEU A 172 -20.74 24.24 -20.94
N ILE A 173 -19.48 24.54 -21.25
CA ILE A 173 -19.09 25.67 -22.11
C ILE A 173 -19.73 25.53 -23.49
N LEU A 174 -19.69 24.35 -24.09
CA LEU A 174 -20.29 24.10 -25.42
C LEU A 174 -21.81 24.23 -25.41
N ARG A 175 -22.49 23.76 -24.35
CA ARG A 175 -23.94 23.92 -24.17
C ARG A 175 -24.32 25.39 -24.06
N GLU A 176 -23.62 26.17 -23.23
CA GLU A 176 -23.84 27.62 -23.12
C GLU A 176 -23.65 28.29 -24.49
N GLN A 177 -22.54 28.02 -25.19
CA GLN A 177 -22.28 28.61 -26.51
C GLN A 177 -23.34 28.26 -27.55
N LYS A 178 -23.81 27.01 -27.59
CA LYS A 178 -24.86 26.58 -28.51
C LYS A 178 -26.17 27.31 -28.22
N LYS A 179 -26.56 27.38 -26.95
CA LYS A 179 -27.77 28.06 -26.51
C LYS A 179 -27.73 29.56 -26.86
N ARG A 180 -26.60 30.24 -26.60
CA ARG A 180 -26.40 31.64 -27.02
C ARG A 180 -26.48 31.82 -28.55
N ALA A 181 -25.92 30.89 -29.33
CA ALA A 181 -25.98 30.95 -30.79
C ALA A 181 -27.41 30.76 -31.33
N GLU A 182 -28.21 29.88 -30.71
CA GLU A 182 -29.63 29.69 -31.04
C GLU A 182 -30.42 30.99 -30.81
N TYR A 183 -30.27 31.63 -29.64
CA TYR A 183 -30.91 32.92 -29.34
C TYR A 183 -30.53 34.02 -30.34
N ARG A 184 -29.23 34.18 -30.64
CA ARG A 184 -28.77 35.15 -31.64
C ARG A 184 -29.36 34.92 -33.04
N THR A 185 -29.64 33.67 -33.40
CA THR A 185 -30.14 33.30 -34.74
C THR A 185 -31.64 33.47 -34.87
N TYR A 186 -32.40 33.02 -33.87
CA TYR A 186 -33.86 32.89 -33.97
C TYR A 186 -34.63 33.91 -33.11
N TYR A 187 -34.01 34.43 -32.05
CA TYR A 187 -34.67 35.25 -31.03
C TYR A 187 -33.81 36.43 -30.53
N PRO A 188 -33.29 37.30 -31.42
CA PRO A 188 -32.32 38.33 -31.06
C PRO A 188 -32.85 39.37 -30.05
N ASP A 189 -34.17 39.52 -29.93
CA ASP A 189 -34.82 40.46 -29.02
C ASP A 189 -35.07 39.87 -27.61
N LEU A 190 -34.85 38.56 -27.39
CA LEU A 190 -35.16 37.86 -26.13
C LEU A 190 -33.94 37.75 -25.19
N SER A 191 -33.27 38.87 -24.92
CA SER A 191 -32.02 38.86 -24.13
C SER A 191 -32.19 38.44 -22.66
N GLU A 192 -33.31 38.79 -22.01
CA GLU A 192 -33.58 38.37 -20.63
C GLU A 192 -33.81 36.85 -20.54
N GLN A 193 -34.59 36.28 -21.46
CA GLN A 193 -34.84 34.83 -21.50
C GLN A 193 -33.58 34.03 -21.86
N GLU A 194 -32.71 34.56 -22.72
CA GLU A 194 -31.40 33.95 -23.00
C GLU A 194 -30.62 33.75 -21.70
N GLU A 195 -30.48 34.79 -20.88
CA GLU A 195 -29.65 34.72 -19.68
C GLU A 195 -30.29 33.83 -18.60
N GLU A 196 -31.62 33.81 -18.45
CA GLU A 196 -32.33 32.85 -17.59
C GLU A 196 -32.05 31.39 -17.98
N ASP A 197 -32.10 31.08 -19.28
CA ASP A 197 -31.82 29.74 -19.78
C ASP A 197 -30.35 29.34 -19.59
N ILE A 198 -29.42 30.29 -19.77
CA ILE A 198 -27.99 30.07 -19.50
C ILE A 198 -27.75 29.83 -18.01
N GLU A 199 -28.41 30.58 -17.14
CA GLU A 199 -28.29 30.41 -15.69
C GLU A 199 -28.79 29.03 -15.26
N CYS A 200 -29.93 28.57 -15.79
CA CYS A 200 -30.43 27.21 -15.58
C CYS A 200 -29.42 26.12 -16.00
N ILE A 201 -28.78 26.27 -17.17
CA ILE A 201 -27.72 25.34 -17.63
C ILE A 201 -26.52 25.35 -16.68
N LYS A 202 -26.12 26.53 -16.17
CA LYS A 202 -25.00 26.66 -15.23
C LYS A 202 -25.33 26.03 -13.88
N GLU A 203 -26.53 26.22 -13.36
CA GLU A 203 -26.97 25.62 -12.10
C GLU A 203 -26.98 24.09 -12.17
N GLU A 204 -27.61 23.52 -13.21
CA GLU A 204 -27.59 22.07 -13.46
C GLU A 204 -26.14 21.56 -13.59
N GLY A 205 -25.32 22.27 -14.37
CA GLY A 205 -23.93 21.92 -14.60
C GLY A 205 -23.07 21.95 -13.34
N ASN A 206 -23.25 22.96 -12.50
CA ASN A 206 -22.51 23.13 -11.25
C ASN A 206 -22.89 22.05 -10.23
N TYR A 207 -24.15 21.64 -10.17
CA TYR A 207 -24.59 20.54 -9.32
C TYR A 207 -23.82 19.24 -9.61
N TYR A 208 -23.70 18.86 -10.89
CA TYR A 208 -22.94 17.67 -11.26
C TYR A 208 -21.43 17.84 -11.08
N LEU A 209 -20.90 19.05 -11.35
CA LEU A 209 -19.49 19.34 -11.14
C LEU A 209 -19.11 19.20 -9.65
N GLU A 210 -19.96 19.66 -8.74
CA GLU A 210 -19.78 19.50 -7.29
C GLU A 210 -19.72 18.02 -6.91
N LYS A 211 -20.61 17.17 -7.47
CA LYS A 211 -20.60 15.71 -7.21
C LYS A 211 -19.33 15.02 -7.70
N LEU A 212 -18.78 15.44 -8.84
CA LEU A 212 -17.49 14.93 -9.32
C LEU A 212 -16.33 15.38 -8.42
N MET A 213 -16.34 16.64 -7.97
CA MET A 213 -15.32 17.15 -7.05
C MET A 213 -15.36 16.45 -5.69
N GLU A 214 -16.56 16.15 -5.17
CA GLU A 214 -16.73 15.30 -3.98
C GLU A 214 -16.12 13.91 -4.19
N SER A 215 -16.36 13.30 -5.37
CA SER A 215 -15.79 11.99 -5.70
C SER A 215 -14.26 12.03 -5.83
N GLU A 216 -13.71 13.03 -6.51
CA GLU A 216 -12.27 13.27 -6.60
C GLU A 216 -11.66 13.39 -5.19
N ALA A 217 -12.27 14.18 -4.30
CA ALA A 217 -11.81 14.33 -2.93
C ALA A 217 -11.82 13.01 -2.16
N MET A 218 -12.85 12.17 -2.33
CA MET A 218 -12.90 10.83 -1.74
C MET A 218 -11.79 9.91 -2.28
N ILE A 219 -11.51 9.94 -3.57
CA ILE A 219 -10.43 9.15 -4.19
C ILE A 219 -9.05 9.61 -3.69
N VAL A 220 -8.83 10.92 -3.60
CA VAL A 220 -7.58 11.49 -3.05
C VAL A 220 -7.39 11.07 -1.59
N GLN A 221 -8.43 11.22 -0.78
CA GLN A 221 -8.39 10.81 0.62
C GLN A 221 -8.11 9.30 0.73
N LYS A 222 -8.73 8.48 -0.13
CA LYS A 222 -8.49 7.05 -0.15
C LYS A 222 -7.05 6.69 -0.50
N GLY A 223 -6.47 7.38 -1.48
CA GLY A 223 -5.08 7.21 -1.87
C GLY A 223 -4.12 7.49 -0.71
N LYS A 224 -4.40 8.54 0.06
CA LYS A 224 -3.63 8.86 1.27
C LYS A 224 -3.71 7.74 2.31
N GLU A 225 -4.91 7.27 2.64
CA GLU A 225 -5.07 6.18 3.63
C GLU A 225 -4.32 4.90 3.21
N LEU A 226 -4.38 4.55 1.92
CA LEU A 226 -3.67 3.38 1.39
C LEU A 226 -2.16 3.54 1.48
N THR A 227 -1.65 4.74 1.19
CA THR A 227 -0.22 5.08 1.29
C THR A 227 0.25 5.03 2.74
N ASP A 228 -0.51 5.60 3.67
CA ASP A 228 -0.22 5.56 5.12
C ASP A 228 -0.17 4.10 5.62
N MET A 229 -1.12 3.27 5.19
CA MET A 229 -1.13 1.83 5.52
C MET A 229 0.07 1.08 4.93
N TYR A 230 0.47 1.41 3.69
CA TYR A 230 1.65 0.81 3.06
C TYR A 230 2.93 1.14 3.83
N GLN A 231 3.07 2.40 4.27
CA GLN A 231 4.20 2.84 5.09
C GLN A 231 4.21 2.16 6.47
N GLU A 232 3.04 1.98 7.10
CA GLU A 232 2.92 1.24 8.37
C GLU A 232 3.36 -0.23 8.22
N LEU A 233 2.89 -0.93 7.18
CA LEU A 233 3.33 -2.31 6.88
C LEU A 233 4.83 -2.36 6.55
N MET A 234 5.35 -1.36 5.83
CA MET A 234 6.77 -1.24 5.55
C MET A 234 7.60 -1.07 6.82
N ALA A 235 7.17 -0.24 7.77
CA ALA A 235 7.82 -0.06 9.06
C ALA A 235 7.82 -1.39 9.85
N MET A 236 6.67 -2.06 9.93
CA MET A 236 6.58 -3.37 10.59
C MET A 236 7.48 -4.44 9.96
N SER A 237 7.71 -4.39 8.65
CA SER A 237 8.62 -5.32 7.97
C SER A 237 10.09 -5.17 8.37
N GLN A 238 10.44 -4.01 8.94
CA GLN A 238 11.80 -3.67 9.37
C GLN A 238 12.01 -3.99 10.85
N GLU A 239 10.93 -4.26 11.59
CA GLU A 239 10.99 -4.63 12.99
C GLU A 239 11.57 -6.04 13.18
N PRO A 240 12.15 -6.33 14.36
CA PRO A 240 12.57 -7.67 14.72
C PRO A 240 11.41 -8.67 14.68
N TYR A 241 11.71 -9.94 14.40
CA TYR A 241 10.71 -11.00 14.31
C TYR A 241 9.83 -11.16 15.57
N VAL A 242 10.32 -10.77 16.74
CA VAL A 242 9.51 -10.80 17.98
C VAL A 242 8.31 -9.86 17.89
N VAL A 243 8.51 -8.64 17.40
CA VAL A 243 7.47 -7.62 17.25
C VAL A 243 6.47 -8.08 16.18
N LEU A 244 6.97 -8.57 15.05
CA LEU A 244 6.12 -9.10 13.98
C LEU A 244 5.20 -10.23 14.47
N LEU A 245 5.72 -11.15 15.27
CA LEU A 245 4.95 -12.26 15.82
C LEU A 245 3.87 -11.82 16.81
N GLN A 246 4.05 -10.69 17.50
CA GLN A 246 3.11 -10.22 18.52
C GLN A 246 2.07 -9.26 17.93
N ASP A 247 2.49 -8.32 17.09
CA ASP A 247 1.69 -7.13 16.77
C ASP A 247 1.06 -7.14 15.37
N PHE A 248 1.47 -8.07 14.50
CA PHE A 248 1.02 -8.08 13.10
C PHE A 248 -0.48 -8.27 12.91
N ASP A 249 -1.16 -9.04 13.77
CA ASP A 249 -2.56 -9.39 13.55
C ASP A 249 -3.48 -8.16 13.59
N ASP A 250 -3.17 -7.14 14.39
CA ASP A 250 -3.95 -5.90 14.42
C ASP A 250 -3.76 -5.08 13.13
N VAL A 251 -2.50 -4.84 12.75
CA VAL A 251 -2.15 -4.13 11.51
C VAL A 251 -2.73 -4.85 10.30
N PHE A 252 -2.67 -6.18 10.29
CA PHE A 252 -3.25 -7.01 9.24
C PHE A 252 -4.75 -6.78 9.12
N ARG A 253 -5.53 -6.85 10.21
CA ARG A 253 -6.98 -6.58 10.17
C ARG A 253 -7.32 -5.16 9.69
N ARG A 254 -6.56 -4.15 10.13
CA ARG A 254 -6.75 -2.76 9.67
C ARG A 254 -6.46 -2.63 8.17
N SER A 255 -5.39 -3.28 7.70
CA SER A 255 -5.01 -3.31 6.29
C SER A 255 -5.99 -4.09 5.40
N GLU A 256 -6.74 -5.06 5.93
CA GLU A 256 -7.84 -5.68 5.18
C GLU A 256 -9.06 -4.76 5.13
N SER A 257 -9.40 -4.14 6.25
CA SER A 257 -10.58 -3.26 6.37
C SER A 257 -10.51 -2.07 5.42
N ILE A 258 -9.35 -1.44 5.30
CA ILE A 258 -9.14 -0.31 4.40
C ILE A 258 -9.34 -0.69 2.92
N GLN A 259 -9.04 -1.92 2.51
CA GLN A 259 -9.16 -2.35 1.10
C GLN A 259 -10.61 -2.58 0.65
N LEU A 260 -11.54 -2.77 1.58
CA LEU A 260 -12.96 -3.06 1.29
C LEU A 260 -13.75 -1.79 0.90
N ILE A 261 -13.30 -0.63 1.36
CA ILE A 261 -13.97 0.65 1.11
C ILE A 261 -13.61 1.12 -0.30
N LYS A 262 -14.56 1.02 -1.23
CA LYS A 262 -14.41 1.57 -2.58
C LYS A 262 -15.00 2.98 -2.64
N PRO A 263 -14.29 3.98 -3.17
CA PRO A 263 -14.89 5.26 -3.53
C PRO A 263 -16.03 5.01 -4.53
N MET A 264 -17.20 5.58 -4.30
CA MET A 264 -18.28 5.54 -5.29
C MET A 264 -17.91 6.47 -6.46
N ALA A 265 -17.36 5.89 -7.53
CA ALA A 265 -17.24 6.58 -8.81
C ALA A 265 -18.64 6.82 -9.38
N MET A 266 -18.90 8.03 -9.88
CA MET A 266 -20.19 8.37 -10.47
C MET A 266 -20.34 7.61 -11.80
N LYS A 267 -21.51 6.97 -12.02
CA LYS A 267 -21.72 6.10 -13.18
C LYS A 267 -21.86 6.89 -14.49
N PRO A 268 -21.12 6.53 -15.56
CA PRO A 268 -21.22 7.19 -16.87
C PRO A 268 -22.61 7.11 -17.53
N GLU A 269 -23.46 6.14 -17.19
CA GLU A 269 -24.77 5.96 -17.84
C GLU A 269 -25.81 7.00 -17.40
N LEU A 270 -25.71 7.51 -16.17
CA LEU A 270 -26.52 8.66 -15.72
C LEU A 270 -26.13 9.93 -16.50
N TYR A 271 -24.91 9.95 -17.04
CA TYR A 271 -24.26 11.05 -17.72
C TYR A 271 -24.69 11.21 -19.18
N VAL A 272 -24.74 10.11 -19.93
CA VAL A 272 -25.21 10.10 -21.35
C VAL A 272 -26.66 10.58 -21.42
N ARG A 273 -27.48 10.22 -20.43
CA ARG A 273 -28.89 10.59 -20.34
C ARG A 273 -29.07 12.10 -20.10
N ALA A 274 -28.32 12.66 -19.14
CA ALA A 274 -28.29 14.11 -18.90
C ALA A 274 -27.73 14.90 -20.09
N LEU A 275 -26.73 14.37 -20.81
CA LEU A 275 -26.12 15.01 -21.98
C LEU A 275 -27.03 15.04 -23.21
N SER A 276 -27.85 14.01 -23.41
CA SER A 276 -28.73 13.89 -24.60
C SER A 276 -30.08 14.60 -24.46
N GLY A 277 -30.43 15.11 -23.27
CA GLY A 277 -31.72 15.75 -23.03
C GLY A 277 -32.90 14.79 -23.20
N LEU A 278 -32.65 13.49 -23.01
CA LEU A 278 -33.65 12.43 -23.08
C LEU A 278 -34.11 12.10 -21.65
N ASP A 279 -34.99 12.94 -21.11
CA ASP A 279 -35.85 12.55 -19.99
C ASP A 279 -36.99 11.62 -20.48
#